data_AF-A0A7K9HVT5-F1
#
_entry.id   AF-A0A7K9HVT5-F1
#
_cell.length_a   1.000
_cell.length_b   1.000
_cell.length_c   1.000
_cell.angle_alpha   90.00
_cell.angle_beta   90.00
_cell.angle_gamma   90.00
#
_symmetry.space_group_name_H-M   'P 1'
#
loop_
_entity.id
_entity.type
_entity.pdbx_description
1 polymer ?
#
loop_
_entity_poly.entity_id
_entity_poly.type
_entity_poly.pdbx_seq_one_letter_code
_entity_poly.pdbx_strand_id
1 'polypeptide(L)'
;MNCQTYSLFVLSVIMIYFGSFGNSFNLVQLQNDIDRLKADFNSSHSDVAEGGPIFTNKLEKWTERNEKRIILSQIVPLYLEMLNKTDKSKAHVRHLLEELYTLNSSLSNDSEKTKTLMDLTKLQMNDLKIQRKAVNEMFSVFQKLVEPPASFKRKRSQFQRKCRC
;
A
#
# COMPACT_ATOMS: atom_id res chain seq x y z
N MET A 1 16.32 -19.95 -14.16
CA MET A 1 15.73 -18.74 -14.79
C MET A 1 14.30 -18.63 -14.28
N ASN A 2 13.99 -17.66 -13.40
CA ASN A 2 12.62 -17.30 -12.95
C ASN A 2 12.62 -16.16 -11.90
N CYS A 3 13.78 -15.73 -11.37
CA CYS A 3 13.82 -14.67 -10.36
C CYS A 3 13.65 -13.23 -10.92
N GLN A 4 13.80 -13.06 -12.24
CA GLN A 4 13.72 -11.75 -12.91
C GLN A 4 12.28 -11.29 -13.16
N THR A 5 11.34 -12.22 -13.29
CA THR A 5 9.93 -11.90 -13.60
C THR A 5 9.19 -11.40 -12.36
N TYR A 6 9.40 -12.00 -11.19
CA TYR A 6 8.73 -11.57 -9.95
C TYR A 6 9.10 -10.13 -9.54
N SER A 7 10.36 -9.74 -9.73
CA SER A 7 10.80 -8.37 -9.45
C SER A 7 10.10 -7.33 -10.34
N LEU A 8 9.88 -7.66 -11.61
CA LEU A 8 9.20 -6.78 -12.57
C LEU A 8 7.68 -6.69 -12.33
N PHE A 9 7.05 -7.76 -11.86
CA PHE A 9 5.63 -7.76 -11.48
C PHE A 9 5.36 -6.91 -10.23
N VAL A 10 6.23 -6.95 -9.22
CA VAL A 10 6.08 -6.09 -8.03
C VAL A 10 6.27 -4.62 -8.40
N LEU A 11 7.25 -4.31 -9.25
CA LEU A 11 7.52 -2.94 -9.71
C LEU A 11 6.41 -2.38 -10.61
N SER A 12 5.80 -3.20 -11.48
CA SER A 12 4.68 -2.76 -12.34
C SER A 12 3.39 -2.49 -11.55
N VAL A 13 3.17 -3.22 -10.45
CA VAL A 13 2.08 -2.95 -9.49
C VAL A 13 2.29 -1.63 -8.74
N ILE A 14 3.53 -1.16 -8.59
CA ILE A 14 3.80 0.17 -8.03
C ILE A 14 3.49 1.26 -9.09
N MET A 15 3.93 1.08 -10.34
CA MET A 15 3.79 2.07 -11.42
C MET A 15 2.33 2.39 -11.83
N ILE A 16 1.44 1.38 -11.88
CA ILE A 16 0.05 1.55 -12.33
C ILE A 16 -0.84 2.27 -11.28
N TYR A 17 -0.43 2.26 -10.01
CA TYR A 17 -1.29 2.66 -8.90
C TYR A 17 -1.01 4.06 -8.35
N PHE A 18 0.19 4.62 -8.60
CA PHE A 18 0.58 5.91 -8.05
C PHE A 18 0.26 7.14 -8.90
N GLY A 19 -0.16 7.00 -10.18
CA GLY A 19 -0.95 7.96 -10.98
C GLY A 19 -0.52 9.44 -11.10
N SER A 20 0.52 9.86 -10.38
CA SER A 20 1.03 11.22 -10.24
C SER A 20 2.34 11.19 -9.45
N PHE A 21 3.26 10.29 -9.80
CA PHE A 21 4.67 10.53 -9.47
C PHE A 21 5.27 11.28 -10.66
N GLY A 22 5.01 12.59 -10.68
CA GLY A 22 5.69 13.50 -11.59
C GLY A 22 7.17 13.54 -11.23
N ASN A 23 8.01 13.51 -12.28
CA ASN A 23 9.47 13.46 -12.31
C ASN A 23 10.12 12.09 -12.05
N SER A 24 10.46 11.43 -13.16
CA SER A 24 11.65 10.58 -13.33
C SER A 24 12.04 9.70 -12.14
N PHE A 25 11.18 8.76 -11.74
CA PHE A 25 11.67 7.59 -11.01
C PHE A 25 12.70 6.91 -11.91
N ASN A 26 13.98 7.07 -11.61
CA ASN A 26 15.02 6.37 -12.33
C ASN A 26 14.99 4.90 -11.88
N LEU A 27 14.04 4.14 -12.44
CA LEU A 27 13.81 2.74 -12.12
C LEU A 27 15.09 1.91 -12.26
N VAL A 28 15.96 2.29 -13.21
CA VAL A 28 17.25 1.65 -13.42
C VAL A 28 18.17 1.90 -12.22
N GLN A 29 18.24 3.14 -11.72
CA GLN A 29 19.02 3.46 -10.53
C GLN A 29 18.46 2.77 -9.28
N LEU A 30 17.13 2.79 -9.09
CA LEU A 30 16.47 2.11 -7.97
C LEU A 30 16.75 0.60 -7.99
N GLN A 31 16.65 -0.02 -9.18
CA GLN A 31 16.97 -1.44 -9.35
C GLN A 31 18.43 -1.74 -8.99
N ASN A 32 19.35 -0.91 -9.48
CA ASN A 32 20.78 -1.04 -9.15
C ASN A 32 21.05 -0.92 -7.64
N ASP A 33 20.38 0.02 -6.98
CA ASP A 33 20.52 0.22 -5.54
C ASP A 33 19.96 -0.96 -4.75
N ILE A 34 18.82 -1.52 -5.18
CA ILE A 34 18.25 -2.75 -4.62
C ILE A 34 19.20 -3.93 -4.82
N ASP A 35 19.79 -4.09 -6.00
CA ASP A 35 20.70 -5.22 -6.27
C ASP A 35 22.00 -5.12 -5.46
N ARG A 36 22.51 -3.90 -5.23
CA ARG A 36 23.61 -3.66 -4.27
C ARG A 36 23.21 -3.98 -2.84
N LEU A 37 22.00 -3.59 -2.43
CA LEU A 37 21.48 -3.91 -1.11
C LEU A 37 21.31 -5.43 -0.92
N LYS A 38 20.79 -6.14 -1.92
CA LYS A 38 20.70 -7.61 -1.92
C LYS A 38 22.07 -8.25 -1.71
N ALA A 39 23.10 -7.74 -2.38
CA ALA A 39 24.47 -8.21 -2.21
C ALA A 39 24.99 -7.95 -0.78
N ASP A 40 24.74 -6.76 -0.22
CA ASP A 40 25.12 -6.43 1.15
C ASP A 40 24.49 -7.36 2.20
N PHE A 41 23.23 -7.75 1.98
CA PHE A 41 22.47 -8.64 2.85
C PHE A 41 22.69 -10.13 2.54
N ASN A 42 23.51 -10.46 1.53
CA ASN A 42 23.67 -11.81 1.02
C ASN A 42 22.32 -12.50 0.71
N SER A 43 21.37 -11.75 0.12
CA SER A 43 19.98 -12.20 -0.02
C SER A 43 19.76 -13.30 -1.07
N SER A 44 20.84 -13.79 -1.69
CA SER A 44 20.83 -14.92 -2.63
C SER A 44 21.21 -16.23 -1.94
N HIS A 45 21.46 -16.20 -0.63
CA HIS A 45 21.76 -17.38 0.16
C HIS A 45 20.53 -18.33 0.22
N SER A 46 20.78 -19.63 0.35
CA SER A 46 19.74 -20.66 0.18
C SER A 46 18.68 -20.67 1.28
N ASP A 47 19.00 -20.14 2.45
CA ASP A 47 18.07 -19.99 3.58
C ASP A 47 17.00 -18.92 3.35
N VAL A 48 17.24 -17.96 2.45
CA VAL A 48 16.30 -16.85 2.17
C VAL A 48 14.97 -17.35 1.57
N ALA A 49 14.98 -18.50 0.89
CA ALA A 49 13.78 -19.11 0.35
C ALA A 49 12.99 -19.94 1.39
N GLU A 50 13.58 -20.23 2.55
CA GLU A 50 12.94 -21.00 3.62
C GLU A 50 11.79 -20.20 4.25
N GLY A 51 10.65 -20.86 4.50
CA GLY A 51 9.46 -20.21 5.05
C GLY A 51 8.66 -19.36 4.04
N GLY A 52 9.13 -19.26 2.79
CA GLY A 52 8.46 -18.51 1.73
C GLY A 52 8.56 -16.99 1.87
N PRO A 53 7.94 -16.22 0.97
CA PRO A 53 8.12 -14.78 0.93
C PRO A 53 7.36 -14.05 2.04
N ILE A 54 8.01 -13.05 2.64
CA ILE A 54 7.49 -12.30 3.81
C ILE A 54 6.28 -11.44 3.44
N PHE A 55 6.37 -10.67 2.35
CA PHE A 55 5.38 -9.66 1.98
C PHE A 55 4.58 -9.99 0.72
N THR A 56 5.18 -10.60 -0.30
CA THR A 56 4.55 -10.72 -1.63
C THR A 56 3.27 -11.57 -1.60
N ASN A 57 3.29 -12.73 -0.92
CA ASN A 57 2.09 -13.56 -0.76
C ASN A 57 0.96 -12.86 -0.02
N LYS A 58 1.29 -11.94 0.91
CA LYS A 58 0.28 -11.14 1.61
C LYS A 58 -0.31 -10.10 0.68
N LEU A 59 0.50 -9.49 -0.19
CA LEU A 59 0.08 -8.46 -1.15
C LEU A 59 -0.80 -8.99 -2.28
N GLU A 60 -0.66 -10.27 -2.67
CA GLU A 60 -1.49 -10.89 -3.72
C GLU A 60 -2.99 -10.84 -3.43
N LYS A 61 -3.38 -10.87 -2.15
CA LYS A 61 -4.78 -10.86 -1.73
C LYS A 61 -5.44 -9.48 -1.79
N TRP A 62 -4.66 -8.40 -1.86
CA TRP A 62 -5.16 -7.03 -1.88
C TRP A 62 -5.14 -6.54 -3.32
N THR A 63 -6.26 -6.62 -4.02
CA THR A 63 -6.32 -6.32 -5.47
C THR A 63 -6.71 -4.87 -5.74
N GLU A 64 -7.51 -4.26 -4.86
CA GLU A 64 -8.00 -2.89 -5.01
C GLU A 64 -6.94 -1.84 -4.68
N ARG A 65 -6.99 -0.69 -5.36
CA ARG A 65 -6.02 0.41 -5.16
C ARG A 65 -5.99 0.91 -3.72
N ASN A 66 -7.16 1.12 -3.13
CA ASN A 66 -7.27 1.68 -1.78
C ASN A 66 -6.80 0.68 -0.72
N GLU A 67 -7.15 -0.59 -0.90
CA GLU A 67 -6.67 -1.71 -0.09
C GLU A 67 -5.15 -1.85 -0.12
N LYS A 68 -4.56 -1.82 -1.32
CA LYS A 68 -3.10 -1.86 -1.49
C LYS A 68 -2.41 -0.72 -0.75
N ARG A 69 -2.97 0.49 -0.78
CA ARG A 69 -2.41 1.65 -0.06
C ARG A 69 -2.44 1.44 1.46
N ILE A 70 -3.49 0.82 2.00
CA ILE A 70 -3.58 0.47 3.42
C ILE A 70 -2.46 -0.49 3.81
N ILE A 71 -2.28 -1.61 3.10
CA ILE A 71 -1.24 -2.58 3.46
C ILE A 71 0.19 -2.03 3.23
N LEU A 72 0.40 -1.24 2.17
CA LEU A 72 1.69 -0.59 1.93
C LEU A 72 2.06 0.42 3.01
N SER A 73 1.08 1.13 3.59
CA SER A 73 1.32 2.04 4.73
C SER A 73 1.89 1.33 5.96
N GLN A 74 1.69 0.01 6.08
CA GLN A 74 2.24 -0.81 7.16
C GLN A 74 3.60 -1.42 6.79
N ILE A 75 3.81 -1.75 5.51
CA ILE A 75 5.05 -2.38 5.05
C ILE A 75 6.20 -1.37 4.90
N VAL A 76 5.93 -0.18 4.36
CA VAL A 76 6.98 0.83 4.11
C VAL A 76 7.72 1.25 5.39
N PRO A 77 7.04 1.49 6.54
CA PRO A 77 7.72 1.74 7.81
C PRO A 77 8.66 0.61 8.25
N LEU A 78 8.34 -0.66 7.96
CA LEU A 78 9.21 -1.80 8.32
C LEU A 78 10.52 -1.76 7.51
N TYR A 79 10.43 -1.46 6.21
CA TYR A 79 11.64 -1.26 5.39
C TYR A 79 12.46 -0.06 5.86
N LEU A 80 11.81 1.05 6.22
CA LEU A 80 12.48 2.21 6.79
C LEU A 80 13.18 1.86 8.12
N GLU A 81 12.54 1.11 9.00
CA GLU A 81 13.13 0.66 10.26
C GLU A 81 14.37 -0.23 10.02
N MET A 82 14.26 -1.18 9.08
CA MET A 82 15.36 -2.06 8.70
C MET A 82 16.54 -1.28 8.14
N LEU A 83 16.31 -0.41 7.14
CA LEU A 83 17.38 0.37 6.51
C LEU A 83 17.97 1.43 7.43
N ASN A 84 17.22 1.90 8.42
CA ASN A 84 17.76 2.82 9.43
C ASN A 84 18.80 2.17 10.34
N LYS A 85 18.82 0.83 10.44
CA LYS A 85 19.80 0.05 11.20
C LYS A 85 21.00 -0.37 10.34
N THR A 86 20.94 -0.17 9.03
CA THR A 86 22.02 -0.47 8.08
C THR A 86 23.04 0.67 7.99
N ASP A 87 24.22 0.39 7.47
CA ASP A 87 25.24 1.39 7.18
C ASP A 87 24.75 2.45 6.17
N LYS A 88 24.44 3.64 6.68
CA LYS A 88 23.94 4.79 5.92
C LYS A 88 25.04 5.53 5.14
N SER A 89 26.31 5.19 5.34
CA SER A 89 27.40 5.78 4.54
C SER A 89 27.34 5.32 3.09
N LYS A 90 26.70 4.16 2.84
CA LYS A 90 26.49 3.59 1.52
C LYS A 90 25.48 4.41 0.72
N ALA A 91 25.89 4.88 -0.45
CA ALA A 91 25.07 5.74 -1.30
C ALA A 91 23.72 5.12 -1.70
N HIS A 92 23.69 3.81 -2.01
CA HIS A 92 22.46 3.10 -2.36
C HIS A 92 21.48 2.99 -1.19
N VAL A 93 21.98 2.84 0.05
CA VAL A 93 21.13 2.82 1.26
C VAL A 93 20.49 4.19 1.47
N ARG A 94 21.26 5.27 1.33
CA ARG A 94 20.73 6.64 1.47
C ARG A 94 19.67 6.95 0.41
N HIS A 95 19.94 6.61 -0.84
CA HIS A 95 18.99 6.84 -1.94
C HIS A 95 17.69 6.05 -1.72
N LEU A 96 17.77 4.77 -1.31
CA LEU A 96 16.59 3.98 -0.96
C LEU A 96 15.81 4.55 0.22
N LEU A 97 16.49 5.07 1.24
CA LEU A 97 15.83 5.74 2.37
C LEU A 97 15.05 6.98 1.91
N GLU A 98 15.64 7.84 1.06
CA GLU A 98 14.99 9.04 0.52
C GLU A 98 13.72 8.69 -0.28
N GLU A 99 13.81 7.68 -1.13
CA GLU A 99 12.67 7.17 -1.91
C GLU A 99 11.57 6.60 -1.00
N LEU A 100 11.94 5.81 0.00
CA LEU A 100 10.98 5.25 0.97
C LEU A 100 10.36 6.33 1.86
N TYR A 101 11.09 7.38 2.24
CA TYR A 101 10.52 8.50 2.99
C TYR A 101 9.50 9.28 2.17
N THR A 102 9.78 9.49 0.88
CA THR A 102 8.85 10.14 -0.05
C THR A 102 7.61 9.27 -0.28
N LEU A 103 7.80 7.96 -0.42
CA LEU A 103 6.69 7.01 -0.51
C LEU A 103 5.85 7.00 0.78
N ASN A 104 6.51 6.97 1.95
CA ASN A 104 5.85 6.93 3.24
C ASN A 104 5.03 8.20 3.50
N SER A 105 5.52 9.39 3.13
CA SER A 105 4.77 10.63 3.27
C SER A 105 3.53 10.64 2.37
N SER A 106 3.63 10.10 1.15
CA SER A 106 2.49 9.96 0.23
C SER A 106 1.41 8.97 0.72
N LEU A 107 1.82 7.94 1.46
CA LEU A 107 0.95 6.93 2.06
C LEU A 107 0.38 7.39 3.42
N SER A 108 1.11 8.23 4.14
CA SER A 108 0.70 8.75 5.46
C SER A 108 -0.57 9.61 5.39
N ASN A 109 -0.88 10.19 4.23
CA ASN A 109 -2.16 10.86 4.02
C ASN A 109 -3.35 9.88 4.06
N ASP A 110 -3.14 8.58 3.85
CA ASP A 110 -4.14 7.52 4.08
C ASP A 110 -4.05 6.89 5.49
N SER A 111 -3.16 7.41 6.36
CA SER A 111 -2.95 6.86 7.71
C SER A 111 -4.20 6.93 8.59
N GLU A 112 -5.14 7.85 8.32
CA GLU A 112 -6.40 7.93 9.05
C GLU A 112 -7.19 6.62 8.98
N LYS A 113 -7.31 6.01 7.80
CA LYS A 113 -8.01 4.73 7.63
C LYS A 113 -7.34 3.60 8.42
N THR A 114 -6.00 3.59 8.44
CA THR A 114 -5.24 2.58 9.18
C THR A 114 -5.35 2.76 10.68
N LYS A 115 -5.37 4.01 11.16
CA LYS A 115 -5.62 4.35 12.57
C LYS A 115 -7.01 3.91 12.98
N THR A 116 -8.04 4.23 12.18
CA THR A 116 -9.41 3.78 12.42
C THR A 116 -9.48 2.26 12.53
N LEU A 117 -8.81 1.50 11.64
CA LEU A 117 -8.76 0.04 11.74
C LEU A 117 -8.09 -0.44 13.04
N MET A 118 -6.97 0.17 13.44
CA MET A 118 -6.30 -0.16 14.71
C MET A 118 -7.12 0.22 15.94
N ASP A 119 -7.87 1.30 15.89
CA ASP A 119 -8.71 1.74 17.00
C ASP A 119 -9.93 0.82 17.15
N LEU A 120 -10.50 0.37 16.02
CA LEU A 120 -11.56 -0.65 16.01
C LEU A 120 -11.09 -1.98 16.64
N THR A 121 -9.86 -2.43 16.36
CA THR A 121 -9.34 -3.68 16.95
C THR A 121 -9.02 -3.56 18.44
N LYS A 122 -8.81 -2.34 18.95
CA LYS A 122 -8.56 -2.08 20.38
C LYS A 122 -9.84 -1.91 21.20
N LEU A 123 -11.02 -1.90 20.57
CA LEU A 123 -12.28 -1.77 21.29
C LEU A 123 -12.46 -2.93 22.29
N GLN A 124 -12.64 -2.57 23.56
CA GLN A 124 -12.93 -3.54 24.61
C GLN A 124 -14.40 -3.94 24.54
N MET A 125 -14.72 -4.96 23.74
CA MET A 125 -16.10 -5.45 23.58
C MET A 125 -16.71 -6.08 24.84
N ASN A 126 -15.95 -6.13 25.93
CA ASN A 126 -16.42 -6.53 27.26
C ASN A 126 -16.92 -5.32 28.09
N ASP A 127 -16.62 -4.09 27.68
CA ASP A 127 -17.15 -2.89 28.31
C ASP A 127 -18.62 -2.68 27.92
N LEU A 128 -19.50 -2.70 28.92
CA LEU A 128 -20.94 -2.53 28.76
C LEU A 128 -21.32 -1.22 28.05
N LYS A 129 -20.56 -0.14 28.24
CA LYS A 129 -20.78 1.14 27.55
C LYS A 129 -20.49 1.04 26.07
N ILE A 130 -19.42 0.34 25.68
CA ILE A 130 -19.06 0.11 24.29
C ILE A 130 -20.10 -0.80 23.63
N GLN A 131 -20.52 -1.87 24.30
CA GLN A 131 -21.58 -2.76 23.81
C GLN A 131 -22.89 -2.01 23.52
N ARG A 132 -23.36 -1.18 24.47
CA ARG A 132 -24.58 -0.37 24.29
C ARG A 132 -24.49 0.55 23.08
N LYS A 133 -23.33 1.19 22.85
CA LYS A 133 -23.11 2.03 21.66
C LYS A 133 -23.12 1.22 20.38
N ALA A 134 -22.40 0.10 20.36
CA ALA A 134 -22.34 -0.79 19.20
C ALA A 134 -23.73 -1.28 18.80
N VAL A 135 -24.56 -1.70 19.76
CA VAL A 135 -25.94 -2.13 19.51
C VAL A 135 -26.81 -0.98 18.99
N ASN A 136 -26.63 0.24 19.51
CA ASN A 136 -27.37 1.41 19.04
C ASN A 136 -27.05 1.79 17.59
N GLU A 137 -25.81 1.56 17.13
CA GLU A 137 -25.37 1.87 15.76
C GLU A 137 -25.53 0.68 14.79
N MET A 138 -25.82 -0.52 15.31
CA MET A 138 -25.82 -1.78 14.57
C MET A 138 -26.71 -1.77 13.33
N PHE A 139 -27.90 -1.18 13.41
CA PHE A 139 -28.80 -1.10 12.26
C PHE A 139 -28.22 -0.23 11.14
N SER A 140 -27.63 0.92 11.46
CA SER A 140 -26.97 1.80 10.48
C SER A 140 -25.75 1.12 9.85
N VAL A 141 -24.99 0.34 10.61
CA VAL A 141 -23.90 -0.48 10.07
C VAL A 141 -24.42 -1.49 9.04
N PHE A 142 -25.51 -2.19 9.34
CA PHE A 142 -26.11 -3.14 8.40
C PHE A 142 -26.66 -2.47 7.14
N GLN A 143 -27.24 -1.28 7.25
CA GLN A 143 -27.66 -0.51 6.07
C GLN A 143 -26.48 -0.19 5.15
N LYS A 144 -25.32 0.17 5.72
CA LYS A 144 -24.10 0.47 4.94
C LYS A 144 -23.50 -0.76 4.24
N LEU A 145 -23.74 -1.96 4.75
CA LEU A 145 -23.32 -3.20 4.08
C LEU A 145 -24.19 -3.56 2.88
N VAL A 146 -25.47 -3.18 2.90
CA VAL A 146 -26.43 -3.47 1.83
C VAL A 146 -26.42 -2.38 0.75
N GLU A 147 -25.98 -1.17 1.07
CA GLU A 147 -25.80 -0.09 0.09
C GLU A 147 -24.86 -0.58 -1.03
N PRO A 148 -25.33 -0.62 -2.31
CA PRO A 148 -24.46 -1.03 -3.41
C PRO A 148 -23.28 -0.07 -3.49
N PRO A 149 -22.06 -0.57 -3.77
CA PRO A 149 -20.88 0.29 -3.91
C PRO A 149 -21.24 1.36 -4.91
N ALA A 150 -20.96 2.63 -4.57
CA ALA A 150 -21.36 3.79 -5.35
C ALA A 150 -20.96 3.60 -6.81
N SER A 151 -21.87 3.03 -7.61
CA SER A 151 -21.66 2.82 -9.02
C SER A 151 -21.41 4.21 -9.54
N PHE A 152 -20.26 4.40 -10.21
CA PHE A 152 -19.91 5.63 -10.89
C PHE A 152 -21.16 6.13 -11.58
N LYS A 153 -21.83 7.14 -11.00
CA LYS A 153 -23.06 7.70 -11.53
C LYS A 153 -22.67 8.16 -12.92
N ARG A 154 -22.98 7.36 -13.94
CA ARG A 154 -22.76 7.74 -15.33
C ARG A 154 -23.51 9.05 -15.47
N LYS A 155 -22.76 10.15 -15.58
CA LYS A 155 -23.29 11.44 -15.99
C LYS A 155 -23.94 11.14 -17.33
N ARG A 156 -25.28 10.99 -17.34
CA ARG A 156 -26.03 10.84 -18.57
C ARG A 156 -25.68 12.08 -19.38
N SER A 157 -24.92 11.93 -20.45
CA SER A 157 -24.59 13.04 -21.32
C SER A 157 -25.92 13.50 -21.92
N GLN A 158 -26.53 14.53 -21.34
CA GLN A 158 -27.60 15.26 -22.00
C GLN A 158 -26.95 15.91 -23.21
N PHE A 159 -27.00 15.20 -24.34
CA PHE A 159 -26.74 15.77 -25.64
C PHE A 159 -27.89 16.77 -25.88
N GLN A 160 -27.66 18.04 -25.55
CA GLN A 160 -28.57 19.11 -25.94
C GLN A 160 -28.59 19.18 -27.46
N ARG A 161 -29.62 18.58 -28.07
CA ARG A 161 -29.96 18.83 -29.47
C ARG A 161 -30.35 20.31 -29.57
N LYS A 162 -29.41 21.16 -29.99
CA LYS A 162 -29.71 22.50 -30.48
C LYS A 162 -30.54 22.32 -31.76
N CYS A 163 -31.86 22.46 -31.67
CA CYS A 163 -32.67 22.78 -32.84
C CYS A 163 -32.21 24.15 -33.34
N ARG A 164 -31.76 24.21 -34.60
CA ARG A 164 -31.58 25.47 -35.33
C ARG A 164 -32.97 25.86 -35.85
N CYS A 165 -33.50 26.96 -35.33
CA CYS A 165 -34.49 27.77 -36.03
C CYS A 165 -33.74 28.88 -36.75
#